data_AF-A0A365QGM0-F1
#
_entry.id   AF-A0A365QGM0-F1
#
_cell.length_a   1.000
_cell.length_b   1.000
_cell.length_c   1.000
_cell.angle_alpha   90.00
_cell.angle_beta   90.00
_cell.angle_gamma   90.00
#
_symmetry.space_group_name_H-M   'P 1'
#
loop_
_entity.id
_entity.type
_entity.pdbx_description
1 polymer ?
#
loop_
_entity_poly.entity_id
_entity_poly.type
_entity_poly.pdbx_seq_one_letter_code
_entity_poly.pdbx_strand_id
1 'polypeptide(L)' 'MIFGTADDAIRAFFDHGSRDEVLAAIEEIRAIVNMNLQESEAQKLILEDLGSCYYYPADWPSAALWLNHVVGLLGG' A
#
# COMPACT_ATOMS: atom_id res chain seq x y z
N MET A 1 -10.57 10.04 -9.15
CA MET A 1 -10.46 8.87 -8.26
C MET A 1 -11.83 8.69 -7.59
N ILE A 2 -12.38 7.48 -7.53
CA ILE A 2 -13.77 7.23 -7.06
C ILE A 2 -13.92 7.50 -5.56
N PHE A 3 -12.82 7.41 -4.80
CA PHE A 3 -12.81 7.46 -3.34
C PHE A 3 -12.25 8.76 -2.74
N GLY A 4 -11.89 9.77 -3.55
CA GLY A 4 -11.24 10.99 -3.04
C GLY A 4 -9.71 10.89 -3.08
N THR A 5 -9.05 10.95 -1.93
CA THR A 5 -7.59 10.82 -1.80
C THR A 5 -7.14 9.35 -1.77
N ALA A 6 -5.83 9.10 -1.83
CA ALA A 6 -5.28 7.75 -1.66
C ALA A 6 -5.59 7.19 -0.26
N ASP A 7 -5.49 8.01 0.78
CA ASP A 7 -5.86 7.64 2.15
C ASP A 7 -7.35 7.28 2.26
N ASP A 8 -8.23 8.03 1.59
CA ASP A 8 -9.66 7.74 1.59
C ASP A 8 -9.97 6.43 0.86
N ALA A 9 -9.25 6.10 -0.20
CA ALA A 9 -9.36 4.81 -0.87
C ALA A 9 -8.94 3.64 0.03
N ILE A 10 -7.86 3.81 0.80
CA ILE A 10 -7.39 2.80 1.76
C ILE A 10 -8.37 2.65 2.92
N ARG A 11 -8.90 3.76 3.47
CA ARG A 11 -9.94 3.72 4.51
C ARG A 11 -11.23 3.07 4.02
N ALA A 12 -11.65 3.37 2.79
CA ALA A 12 -12.81 2.71 2.20
C ALA A 12 -12.62 1.19 2.08
N PHE A 13 -11.40 0.73 1.74
CA PHE A 13 -11.08 -0.70 1.78
C PHE A 13 -11.12 -1.27 3.20
N PHE A 14 -10.59 -0.56 4.20
CA PHE A 14 -10.68 -0.98 5.60
C PHE A 14 -12.13 -1.08 6.10
N ASP A 15 -12.96 -0.09 5.78
CA ASP A 15 -14.35 0.00 6.26
C ASP A 15 -15.29 -1.01 5.58
N HIS A 16 -14.98 -1.41 4.34
CA HIS A 16 -15.85 -2.29 3.55
C HIS A 16 -15.28 -3.69 3.31
N GLY A 17 -13.99 -3.90 3.52
CA GLY A 17 -13.34 -5.20 3.46
C GLY A 17 -13.70 -6.07 4.65
N SER A 18 -13.68 -7.39 4.46
CA SER A 18 -13.76 -8.31 5.59
C SER A 18 -12.48 -8.23 6.43
N ARG A 19 -12.59 -8.60 7.70
CA ARG A 19 -11.43 -8.67 8.61
C ARG A 19 -10.30 -9.52 8.04
N ASP A 20 -10.62 -10.65 7.42
CA ASP A 20 -9.62 -11.59 6.90
C ASP A 20 -8.91 -11.00 5.66
N GLU A 21 -9.63 -10.27 4.79
CA GLU A 21 -9.03 -9.56 3.66
C GLU A 21 -8.09 -8.44 4.11
N VAL A 22 -8.49 -7.65 5.11
CA VAL A 22 -7.65 -6.59 5.68
C VAL A 22 -6.39 -7.17 6.33
N LEU A 23 -6.54 -8.25 7.10
CA LEU A 23 -5.40 -8.93 7.73
C LEU A 23 -4.44 -9.53 6.70
N ALA A 24 -4.97 -10.17 5.66
CA ALA A 24 -4.14 -10.70 4.57
C ALA A 24 -3.35 -9.59 3.87
N ALA A 25 -4.00 -8.46 3.56
CA ALA A 25 -3.33 -7.30 2.95
C ALA A 25 -2.22 -6.74 3.85
N ILE A 26 -2.44 -6.62 5.16
CA ILE A 26 -1.41 -6.18 6.12
C ILE A 26 -0.21 -7.12 6.08
N GLU A 27 -0.42 -8.44 6.14
CA GLU A 27 0.67 -9.42 6.13
C GLU A 27 1.45 -9.42 4.81
N GLU A 28 0.77 -9.31 3.67
CA GLU A 28 1.41 -9.19 2.36
C GLU A 28 2.25 -7.92 2.24
N ILE A 29 1.72 -6.77 2.69
CA ILE A 29 2.46 -5.50 2.68
C ILE A 29 3.68 -5.60 3.60
N ARG A 30 3.54 -6.17 4.81
CA ARG A 30 4.66 -6.38 5.73
C ARG A 30 5.72 -7.30 5.12
N ALA A 31 5.33 -8.35 4.40
CA ALA A 31 6.26 -9.22 3.70
C ALA A 31 7.06 -8.44 2.64
N ILE A 32 6.41 -7.58 1.84
CA ILE A 32 7.08 -6.72 0.85
C ILE A 32 8.07 -5.77 1.52
N VAL A 33 7.68 -5.09 2.60
CA VAL A 33 8.58 -4.20 3.36
C VAL A 33 9.80 -4.97 3.88
N ASN A 34 9.59 -6.18 4.38
CA ASN A 34 10.66 -7.03 4.92
C ASN A 34 11.61 -7.59 3.84
N MET A 35 11.24 -7.58 2.56
CA MET A 35 12.16 -7.93 1.47
C MET A 35 13.28 -6.89 1.31
N ASN A 36 13.12 -5.69 1.86
CA ASN A 36 14.11 -4.60 1.82
C ASN A 36 14.66 -4.35 0.40
N LEU A 37 13.74 -4.31 -0.57
CA LEU A 37 14.03 -4.09 -1.98
C LEU A 37 14.68 -2.72 -2.21
N GLN A 38 15.49 -2.60 -3.26
CA GLN A 38 15.91 -1.29 -3.74
C GLN A 38 14.68 -0.51 -4.23
N GLU A 39 14.70 0.82 -4.11
CA GLU A 39 13.54 1.67 -4.46
C GLU A 39 13.06 1.45 -5.90
N SER A 40 13.97 1.28 -6.86
CA SER A 40 13.62 0.98 -8.26
C SER A 40 12.92 -0.37 -8.44
N GLU A 41 13.28 -1.38 -7.64
CA GLU A 41 12.65 -2.70 -7.67
C GLU A 41 11.26 -2.63 -7.02
N ALA A 42 11.13 -1.89 -5.93
CA ALA A 42 9.85 -1.66 -5.26
C ALA A 42 8.88 -0.85 -6.15
N GLN A 43 9.37 0.16 -6.87
CA GLN A 43 8.56 0.90 -7.85
C GLN A 43 8.02 0.01 -8.95
N LYS A 44 8.88 -0.84 -9.54
CA LYS A 44 8.44 -1.80 -10.55
C LYS A 44 7.37 -2.75 -9.98
N LEU A 45 7.63 -3.35 -8.82
CA LEU A 45 6.69 -4.27 -8.18
C LEU A 45 5.32 -3.61 -7.95
N ILE A 46 5.30 -2.41 -7.37
CA ILE A 46 4.07 -1.74 -6.96
C ILE A 46 3.31 -1.16 -8.17
N LEU A 47 4.00 -0.48 -9.07
CA LEU A 47 3.38 0.29 -10.15
C LEU A 47 3.11 -0.56 -11.39
N GLU A 48 3.95 -1.56 -11.66
CA GLU A 48 3.85 -2.41 -12.85
C GLU A 48 3.28 -3.79 -12.50
N ASP A 49 3.95 -4.55 -11.64
CA ASP A 49 3.61 -5.96 -11.40
C ASP A 49 2.28 -6.11 -10.63
N LEU A 50 2.05 -5.27 -9.62
CA LEU A 50 0.78 -5.18 -8.88
C LEU A 50 -0.22 -4.20 -9.51
N GLY A 51 0.24 -3.34 -10.43
CA GLY A 51 -0.61 -2.43 -11.20
C GLY A 51 -1.26 -1.30 -10.39
N SER A 52 -0.59 -0.76 -9.38
CA SER A 52 -1.11 0.38 -8.61
C SER A 52 -1.33 1.61 -9.51
N CYS A 53 -2.55 2.11 -9.51
CA CYS A 53 -2.92 3.35 -10.21
C CYS A 53 -2.50 4.62 -9.44
N TYR A 54 -2.01 4.50 -8.22
CA TYR A 54 -1.52 5.63 -7.42
C TYR A 54 0.00 5.70 -7.51
N TYR A 55 0.49 6.77 -8.13
CA TYR A 55 1.93 7.05 -8.26
C TYR A 55 2.46 7.64 -6.94
N TYR A 56 2.68 6.76 -5.96
CA TYR A 56 3.19 7.13 -4.63
C TYR A 56 4.47 7.96 -4.63
N PRO A 57 5.42 7.87 -5.60
CA PRO A 57 6.63 8.68 -5.56
C PRO A 57 6.40 10.20 -5.62
N ALA A 58 5.20 10.65 -6.00
CA ALA A 58 4.84 12.07 -5.97
C ALA A 58 4.70 12.62 -4.54
N ASP A 59 4.24 11.79 -3.59
CA ASP A 59 3.92 12.20 -2.22
C ASP A 59 4.83 11.54 -1.18
N TRP A 60 5.50 10.44 -1.55
CA TRP A 60 6.30 9.63 -0.65
C TRP A 60 7.73 9.45 -1.14
N PRO A 61 8.75 9.63 -0.28
CA PRO A 61 10.15 9.55 -0.69
C PRO A 61 10.68 8.11 -0.83
N SER A 62 9.92 7.11 -0.36
CA SER A 62 10.24 5.70 -0.61
C SER A 62 9.01 4.80 -0.53
N ALA A 63 9.07 3.66 -1.21
CA ALA A 63 8.06 2.61 -1.15
C ALA A 63 7.81 2.13 0.28
N ALA A 64 8.88 1.93 1.06
CA ALA A 64 8.77 1.44 2.42
C ALA A 64 8.02 2.43 3.34
N LEU A 65 8.25 3.73 3.18
CA LEU A 65 7.52 4.74 3.97
C LEU A 65 6.04 4.78 3.61
N TRP A 66 5.73 4.72 2.30
CA TRP A 66 4.36 4.65 1.84
C TRP A 66 3.63 3.39 2.32
N LEU A 67 4.23 2.21 2.14
CA LEU A 67 3.64 0.94 2.55
C LEU A 67 3.42 0.84 4.07
N ASN A 68 4.34 1.38 4.88
CA ASN A 68 4.13 1.45 6.33
C ASN A 68 2.98 2.40 6.71
N HIS A 69 2.80 3.49 5.97
CA HIS A 69 1.63 4.37 6.14
C HIS A 69 0.33 3.65 5.78
N VAL A 70 0.30 2.89 4.67
CA VAL A 70 -0.86 2.05 4.30
C VAL A 70 -1.20 1.08 5.43
N VAL A 71 -0.22 0.37 5.99
CA VAL A 71 -0.44 -0.55 7.14
C VAL A 71 -1.05 0.18 8.33
N GLY A 72 -0.57 1.38 8.66
CA GLY A 72 -1.13 2.19 9.74
C GLY A 72 -2.59 2.58 9.51
N LEU A 73 -2.99 2.85 8.26
CA LEU A 73 -4.39 3.13 7.90
C LEU A 73 -5.28 1.88 7.97
N LEU A 74 -4.70 0.68 7.81
CA LEU A 74 -5.40 -0.59 7.96
C LEU A 74 -5.47 -1.10 9.41
N GLY A 75 -4.97 -0.32 10.38
CA GLY A 75 -4.97 -0.68 11.80
C GLY A 75 -3.90 -1.70 12.21
N GLY A 76 -2.85 -1.85 11.39
CA GLY A 76 -1.73 -2.77 11.61
C GLY A 76 -0.55 -2.18 12.37
#